data_AF-A0A6H1NJT9-F1
#
_entry.id   AF-A0A6H1NJT9-F1
#
_cell.length_a   1.000
_cell.length_b   1.000
_cell.length_c   1.000
_cell.angle_alpha   90.00
_cell.angle_beta   90.00
_cell.angle_gamma   90.00
#
_symmetry.space_group_name_H-M   'P 1'
#
loop_
_entity.id
_entity.type
_entity.pdbx_description
1 polymer ?
#
loop_
_entity_poly.entity_id
_entity_poly.type
_entity_poly.pdbx_seq_one_letter_code
_entity_poly.pdbx_strand_id
1 'polypeptide(L)'
;MSSPPVLRCGNTLVVFDGPRRLVWSASDPRHCIPAGLWPAPGQAAEVLDHLAAGGNVLVLLDQERTTVPMFADEAARIPEELAARFTITTDGVLSELHLTALDWLPEHLRRRGLRFLRDAARLLAQQHDLLLPPLLVEEPGPEPSNLRFAQLRSVRPIDQERIALLSDRLFAQVSTVTPPPASEVSS
;
A
#
# COMPACT_ATOMS: atom_id res chain seq x y z
N MET A 1 2.93 -14.51 -13.80
CA MET A 1 3.23 -14.61 -12.36
C MET A 1 2.86 -13.28 -11.71
N SER A 2 2.15 -13.29 -10.59
CA SER A 2 1.79 -12.06 -9.87
C SER A 2 3.04 -11.44 -9.22
N SER A 3 3.20 -10.12 -9.30
CA SER A 3 4.27 -9.42 -8.59
C SER A 3 4.06 -9.52 -7.07
N PRO A 4 5.13 -9.59 -6.27
CA PRO A 4 4.99 -9.71 -4.81
C PRO A 4 4.29 -8.47 -4.22
N PRO A 5 3.48 -8.63 -3.16
CA PRO A 5 2.80 -7.54 -2.47
C PRO A 5 3.74 -6.69 -1.60
N VAL A 6 4.98 -7.13 -1.39
CA VAL A 6 6.00 -6.43 -0.61
C VAL A 6 7.34 -6.43 -1.35
N LEU A 7 8.06 -5.33 -1.26
CA LEU A 7 9.47 -5.22 -1.65
C LEU A 7 10.29 -4.74 -0.46
N ARG A 8 11.49 -5.29 -0.28
CA ARG A 8 12.44 -4.85 0.73
C ARG A 8 13.57 -4.05 0.07
N CYS A 9 13.74 -2.81 0.48
CA CYS A 9 14.73 -1.86 -0.03
C CYS A 9 15.54 -1.33 1.15
N GLY A 10 16.65 -1.99 1.49
CA GLY A 10 17.42 -1.66 2.70
C GLY A 10 16.58 -1.80 3.97
N ASN A 11 16.45 -0.71 4.73
CA ASN A 11 15.60 -0.63 5.93
C ASN A 11 14.13 -0.28 5.62
N THR A 12 13.78 -0.10 4.34
CA THR A 12 12.41 0.25 3.93
C THR A 12 11.67 -0.98 3.42
N LEU A 13 10.50 -1.25 4.00
CA LEU A 13 9.51 -2.16 3.45
C LEU A 13 8.52 -1.37 2.60
N VAL A 14 8.40 -1.72 1.32
CA VAL A 14 7.41 -1.15 0.42
C VAL A 14 6.26 -2.14 0.29
N VAL A 15 5.08 -1.72 0.74
CA VAL A 15 3.87 -2.53 0.76
C VAL A 15 2.92 -2.06 -0.33
N PHE A 16 2.48 -2.95 -1.21
CA PHE A 16 1.47 -2.64 -2.23
C PHE A 16 0.08 -3.01 -1.71
N ASP A 17 -0.75 -2.02 -1.47
CA ASP A 17 -2.13 -2.19 -1.02
C ASP A 17 -3.12 -1.89 -2.16
N GLY A 18 -3.66 -2.98 -2.71
CA GLY A 18 -4.47 -3.01 -3.93
C GLY A 18 -4.51 -4.44 -4.51
N PRO A 19 -4.68 -4.62 -5.84
CA PRO A 19 -4.83 -5.95 -6.44
C PRO A 19 -3.66 -6.91 -6.17
N ARG A 20 -2.45 -6.40 -5.94
CA ARG A 20 -1.24 -7.20 -5.65
C ARG A 20 -1.35 -8.00 -4.34
N ARG A 21 -2.27 -7.61 -3.46
CA ARG A 21 -2.56 -8.33 -2.22
C ARG A 21 -3.21 -9.69 -2.47
N LEU A 22 -3.84 -9.89 -3.62
CA LEU A 22 -4.42 -11.18 -3.97
C LEU A 22 -3.31 -12.20 -4.23
N VAL A 23 -3.35 -13.26 -3.44
CA VAL A 23 -2.54 -14.46 -3.65
C VAL A 23 -3.35 -15.39 -4.53
N TRP A 24 -2.78 -15.74 -5.69
CA TRP A 24 -3.42 -16.60 -6.67
C TRP A 24 -2.87 -18.01 -6.56
N SER A 25 -3.74 -19.03 -6.56
CA SER A 25 -3.31 -20.41 -6.72
C SER A 25 -3.50 -20.83 -8.18
N ALA A 26 -2.42 -21.31 -8.78
CA ALA A 26 -2.46 -22.02 -10.05
C ALA A 26 -2.71 -23.51 -9.80
N SER A 27 -3.89 -23.85 -9.29
CA SER A 27 -4.29 -25.26 -9.14
C SER A 27 -4.51 -25.92 -10.51
N ASP A 28 -4.83 -25.12 -11.53
CA ASP A 28 -4.94 -25.50 -12.95
C ASP A 28 -4.37 -24.35 -13.81
N PRO A 29 -3.51 -24.60 -14.82
CA PRO A 29 -3.03 -23.58 -15.75
C PRO A 29 -4.12 -22.76 -16.45
N ARG A 30 -5.37 -23.27 -16.50
CA ARG A 30 -6.52 -22.60 -17.11
C ARG A 30 -7.44 -21.89 -16.10
N HIS A 31 -7.24 -22.10 -14.80
CA HIS A 31 -8.09 -21.53 -13.75
C HIS A 31 -7.22 -20.99 -12.61
N CYS A 32 -7.12 -19.68 -12.52
CA CYS A 32 -6.48 -18.99 -11.40
C CYS A 32 -7.56 -18.55 -10.43
N ILE A 33 -7.66 -19.20 -9.27
CA ILE A 33 -8.56 -18.77 -8.20
C ILE A 33 -7.77 -18.01 -7.13
N PRO A 34 -8.37 -16.99 -6.49
CA PRO A 34 -7.82 -16.41 -5.27
C PRO A 34 -7.65 -17.50 -4.21
N ALA A 35 -6.42 -17.66 -3.72
CA ALA A 35 -6.05 -18.59 -2.66
C ALA A 35 -5.79 -17.90 -1.32
N GLY A 36 -5.62 -16.58 -1.32
CA GLY A 36 -5.42 -15.82 -0.11
C GLY A 36 -5.41 -14.32 -0.33
N LEU A 37 -5.37 -13.61 0.79
CA LEU A 37 -5.19 -12.18 0.83
C LEU A 37 -3.99 -11.86 1.72
N TRP A 38 -2.98 -11.24 1.13
CA TRP A 38 -1.86 -10.67 1.86
C TRP A 38 -2.26 -9.30 2.43
N PRO A 39 -1.80 -8.91 3.64
CA PRO A 39 -1.12 -9.78 4.58
C PRO A 39 -2.11 -10.73 5.28
N ALA A 40 -1.62 -11.94 5.60
CA ALA A 40 -2.19 -12.75 6.67
C ALA A 40 -1.85 -12.12 8.05
N PRO A 41 -2.56 -12.49 9.14
CA PRO A 41 -2.34 -11.86 10.45
C PRO A 41 -0.87 -11.85 10.92
N GLY A 42 -0.12 -12.94 10.73
CA GLY A 42 1.30 -12.98 11.08
C GLY A 42 2.17 -12.03 10.25
N GLN A 43 1.87 -11.89 8.95
CA GLN A 43 2.58 -10.96 8.06
C GLN A 43 2.24 -9.50 8.39
N ALA A 44 1.01 -9.23 8.81
CA ALA A 44 0.63 -7.89 9.28
C ALA A 44 1.40 -7.55 10.57
N ALA A 45 1.51 -8.49 11.50
CA ALA A 45 2.31 -8.33 12.71
C ALA A 45 3.78 -8.05 12.39
N GLU A 46 4.39 -8.77 11.45
CA GLU A 46 5.78 -8.52 11.01
C GLU A 46 6.00 -7.10 10.49
N VAL A 47 5.05 -6.55 9.72
CA VAL A 47 5.14 -5.16 9.23
C VAL A 47 5.03 -4.16 10.38
N LEU A 48 4.16 -4.43 11.37
CA LEU A 48 3.99 -3.58 12.55
C LEU A 48 5.20 -3.66 13.48
N ASP A 49 5.80 -4.84 13.65
CA ASP A 49 7.01 -5.03 14.43
C ASP A 49 8.20 -4.30 13.78
N HIS A 50 8.31 -4.34 12.45
CA HIS A 50 9.31 -3.55 11.72
C HIS A 50 9.12 -2.05 11.94
N LEU A 51 7.88 -1.54 11.93
CA LEU A 51 7.59 -0.15 12.29
C LEU A 51 7.97 0.17 13.74
N ALA A 52 7.62 -0.70 14.69
CA ALA A 52 7.93 -0.50 16.10
C ALA A 52 9.45 -0.50 16.37
N ALA A 53 10.22 -1.26 15.59
CA ALA A 53 11.68 -1.31 15.64
C ALA A 53 12.37 -0.11 14.97
N GLY A 54 11.63 0.88 14.46
CA GLY A 54 12.18 2.04 13.75
C GLY A 54 12.49 1.78 12.27
N GLY A 55 12.04 0.66 11.73
CA GLY A 55 12.10 0.36 10.30
C GLY A 55 11.16 1.26 9.49
N ASN A 56 11.54 1.58 8.25
CA ASN A 56 10.70 2.41 7.38
C ASN A 56 9.66 1.56 6.65
N VAL A 57 8.44 2.07 6.49
CA VAL A 57 7.38 1.45 5.68
C VAL A 57 6.78 2.49 4.74
N LEU A 58 6.80 2.19 3.45
CA LEU A 58 6.09 2.92 2.42
C LEU A 58 4.90 2.08 1.93
N VAL A 59 3.68 2.54 2.17
CA VAL A 59 2.47 1.86 1.68
C VAL A 59 2.00 2.52 0.39
N LEU A 60 2.12 1.80 -0.72
CA LEU A 60 1.65 2.18 -2.05
C LEU A 60 0.19 1.76 -2.21
N LEU A 61 -0.69 2.75 -2.23
CA LEU A 61 -2.14 2.59 -2.34
C LEU A 61 -2.56 2.75 -3.79
N ASP A 62 -3.57 1.97 -4.19
CA ASP A 62 -4.25 2.11 -5.47
C ASP A 62 -5.50 2.97 -5.32
N GLN A 63 -6.54 2.41 -4.69
CA GLN A 63 -7.84 3.07 -4.43
C GLN A 63 -8.37 2.64 -3.05
N GLU A 64 -9.36 3.37 -2.51
CA GLU A 64 -9.98 3.03 -1.22
C GLU A 64 -10.69 1.66 -1.27
N ARG A 65 -11.29 1.35 -2.42
CA ARG A 65 -11.89 0.05 -2.74
C ARG A 65 -11.44 -0.38 -4.11
N THR A 66 -10.74 -1.50 -4.18
CA THR A 66 -10.30 -2.09 -5.45
C THR A 66 -11.25 -3.21 -5.82
N THR A 67 -11.78 -3.16 -7.04
CA THR A 67 -12.61 -4.21 -7.62
C THR A 67 -11.78 -5.09 -8.55
N VAL A 68 -11.86 -6.41 -8.36
CA VAL A 68 -11.22 -7.39 -9.24
C VAL A 68 -12.33 -8.22 -9.90
N PRO A 69 -12.52 -8.10 -11.23
CA PRO A 69 -13.52 -8.89 -11.94
C PRO A 69 -13.06 -10.34 -12.06
N MET A 70 -14.01 -11.27 -11.95
CA MET A 70 -13.80 -12.71 -12.13
C MET A 70 -15.06 -13.38 -12.64
N PHE A 71 -14.96 -14.60 -13.18
CA PHE A 71 -16.16 -15.34 -13.59
C PHE A 71 -16.94 -15.86 -12.38
N ALA A 72 -18.27 -15.94 -12.49
CA ALA A 72 -19.11 -16.47 -11.41
C ALA A 72 -18.70 -17.89 -10.98
N ASP A 73 -18.32 -18.74 -11.93
CA ASP A 73 -17.85 -20.09 -11.66
C ASP A 73 -16.51 -20.12 -10.89
N GLU A 74 -15.66 -19.11 -11.08
CA GLU A 74 -14.40 -18.97 -10.33
C GLU A 74 -14.66 -18.45 -8.92
N ALA A 75 -15.58 -17.50 -8.78
CA ALA A 75 -16.00 -16.97 -7.49
C ALA A 75 -16.62 -18.07 -6.60
N ALA A 76 -17.42 -18.95 -7.19
CA ALA A 76 -18.03 -20.09 -6.50
C ALA A 76 -17.01 -21.11 -5.95
N ARG A 77 -15.76 -21.08 -6.43
CA ARG A 77 -14.68 -21.97 -5.99
C ARG A 77 -13.77 -21.34 -4.93
N ILE A 78 -14.01 -20.08 -4.55
CA ILE A 78 -13.24 -19.42 -3.49
C ILE A 78 -13.53 -20.11 -2.15
N PRO A 79 -12.50 -20.49 -1.37
CA PRO A 79 -12.71 -21.03 -0.02
C PRO A 79 -13.53 -20.08 0.86
N GLU A 80 -14.48 -20.60 1.64
CA GLU A 80 -15.40 -19.77 2.44
C GLU A 80 -14.68 -18.81 3.40
N GLU A 81 -13.61 -19.28 4.03
CA GLU A 81 -12.74 -18.48 4.91
C GLU A 81 -12.14 -17.26 4.20
N LEU A 82 -11.87 -17.40 2.91
CA LEU A 82 -11.33 -16.34 2.07
C LEU A 82 -12.45 -15.46 1.51
N ALA A 83 -13.59 -16.05 1.15
CA ALA A 83 -14.78 -15.31 0.72
C ALA A 83 -15.27 -14.33 1.81
N ALA A 84 -15.16 -14.71 3.09
CA ALA A 84 -15.48 -13.83 4.22
C ALA A 84 -14.58 -12.57 4.32
N ARG A 85 -13.41 -12.57 3.66
CA ARG A 85 -12.49 -11.42 3.62
C ARG A 85 -12.76 -10.49 2.45
N PHE A 86 -13.72 -10.82 1.59
CA PHE A 86 -14.09 -10.06 0.42
C PHE A 86 -15.56 -9.69 0.47
N THR A 87 -15.93 -8.60 -0.22
CA THR A 87 -17.31 -8.50 -0.70
C THR A 87 -17.34 -9.06 -2.10
N ILE A 88 -18.31 -9.91 -2.42
CA ILE A 88 -18.53 -10.44 -3.77
C ILE A 88 -19.91 -9.97 -4.25
N THR A 89 -19.95 -9.32 -5.40
CA THR A 89 -21.20 -8.94 -6.08
C THR A 89 -21.28 -9.66 -7.42
N THR A 90 -22.43 -10.28 -7.74
CA THR A 90 -22.59 -11.10 -8.95
C THR A 90 -23.74 -10.56 -9.81
N ASP A 91 -23.50 -10.39 -11.11
CA ASP A 91 -24.51 -9.99 -12.10
C ASP A 91 -25.03 -11.16 -12.95
N GLY A 92 -24.65 -12.39 -12.58
CA GLY A 92 -25.02 -13.65 -13.22
C GLY A 92 -23.88 -14.29 -14.02
N VAL A 93 -23.00 -13.49 -14.62
CA VAL A 93 -21.86 -13.99 -15.43
C VAL A 93 -20.53 -13.57 -14.82
N LEU A 94 -20.46 -12.32 -14.36
CA LEU A 94 -19.31 -11.75 -13.70
C LEU A 94 -19.58 -11.61 -12.21
N SER A 95 -18.51 -11.85 -11.44
CA SER A 95 -18.45 -11.54 -10.03
C SER A 95 -17.35 -10.52 -9.80
N GLU A 96 -17.60 -9.60 -8.89
CA GLU A 96 -16.68 -8.54 -8.51
C GLU A 96 -16.22 -8.78 -7.09
N LEU A 97 -14.91 -9.02 -6.93
CA LEU A 97 -14.25 -9.17 -5.65
C LEU A 97 -13.75 -7.80 -5.18
N HIS A 98 -14.20 -7.38 -4.01
CA HIS A 98 -13.88 -6.08 -3.45
C HIS A 98 -12.84 -6.19 -2.34
N LEU A 99 -11.71 -5.51 -2.53
CA LEU A 99 -10.62 -5.37 -1.56
C LEU A 99 -10.75 -4.04 -0.83
N THR A 100 -10.68 -4.09 0.50
CA THR A 100 -10.69 -2.88 1.34
C THR A 100 -9.26 -2.45 1.62
N ALA A 101 -8.91 -1.22 1.26
CA ALA A 101 -7.59 -0.68 1.54
C ALA A 101 -7.32 -0.60 3.06
N LEU A 102 -6.08 -0.94 3.44
CA LEU A 102 -5.54 -0.75 4.80
C LEU A 102 -6.29 -1.48 5.92
N ASP A 103 -7.11 -2.48 5.58
CA ASP A 103 -7.85 -3.33 6.53
C ASP A 103 -6.94 -4.15 7.47
N TRP A 104 -5.66 -4.28 7.13
CA TRP A 104 -4.63 -4.96 7.92
C TRP A 104 -3.89 -4.03 8.90
N LEU A 105 -4.08 -2.70 8.79
CA LEU A 105 -3.44 -1.74 9.69
C LEU A 105 -4.29 -1.47 10.94
N PRO A 106 -3.66 -1.12 12.07
CA PRO A 106 -4.35 -0.54 13.22
C PRO A 106 -5.18 0.69 12.83
N GLU A 107 -6.33 0.85 13.47
CA GLU A 107 -7.37 1.84 13.08
C GLU A 107 -6.85 3.28 12.97
N HIS A 108 -5.91 3.70 13.83
CA HIS A 108 -5.34 5.04 13.76
C HIS A 108 -4.48 5.26 12.51
N LEU A 109 -3.68 4.27 12.10
CA LEU A 109 -2.88 4.32 10.87
C LEU A 109 -3.76 4.17 9.63
N ARG A 110 -4.77 3.29 9.71
CA ARG A 110 -5.79 3.13 8.66
C ARG A 110 -6.48 4.45 8.36
N ARG A 111 -6.98 5.15 9.37
CA ARG A 111 -7.62 6.48 9.20
C ARG A 111 -6.69 7.50 8.57
N ARG A 112 -5.39 7.49 8.92
CA ARG A 112 -4.38 8.37 8.32
C ARG A 112 -4.19 8.07 6.84
N GLY A 113 -4.02 6.81 6.46
CA GLY A 113 -3.85 6.41 5.06
C GLY A 113 -5.10 6.63 4.21
N LEU A 114 -6.30 6.38 4.75
CA LEU A 114 -7.56 6.69 4.06
C LEU A 114 -7.77 8.19 3.86
N ARG A 115 -7.35 9.02 4.83
CA ARG A 115 -7.36 10.48 4.65
C ARG A 115 -6.43 10.89 3.51
N PHE A 116 -5.21 10.38 3.48
CA PHE A 116 -4.27 10.61 2.39
C PHE A 116 -4.88 10.23 1.02
N LEU A 117 -5.50 9.05 0.89
CA LEU A 117 -6.15 8.63 -0.35
C LEU A 117 -7.23 9.60 -0.83
N ARG A 118 -8.07 10.08 0.09
CA ARG A 118 -9.12 11.06 -0.24
C ARG A 118 -8.53 12.40 -0.67
N ASP A 119 -7.48 12.85 -0.01
CA ASP A 119 -6.81 14.10 -0.34
C ASP A 119 -6.08 13.98 -1.70
N ALA A 120 -5.42 12.86 -1.98
CA ALA A 120 -4.82 12.55 -3.27
C ALA A 120 -5.87 12.48 -4.40
N ALA A 121 -7.02 11.84 -4.16
CA ALA A 121 -8.12 11.78 -5.12
C ALA A 121 -8.68 13.18 -5.43
N ARG A 122 -8.82 14.06 -4.43
CA ARG A 122 -9.22 15.46 -4.66
C ARG A 122 -8.18 16.22 -5.48
N LEU A 123 -6.89 16.05 -5.18
CA LEU A 123 -5.80 16.68 -5.94
C LEU A 123 -5.84 16.26 -7.41
N LEU A 124 -5.99 14.95 -7.66
CA LEU A 124 -6.09 14.39 -9.01
C LEU A 124 -7.33 14.89 -9.76
N ALA A 125 -8.46 15.06 -9.08
CA ALA A 125 -9.68 15.59 -9.69
C ALA A 125 -9.59 17.09 -10.06
N GLN A 126 -8.71 17.85 -9.39
CA GLN A 126 -8.60 19.31 -9.55
C GLN A 126 -7.47 19.74 -10.50
N GLN A 127 -6.45 18.91 -10.70
CA GLN A 127 -5.27 19.26 -11.49
C GLN A 127 -5.20 18.51 -12.82
N HIS A 128 -4.74 19.19 -13.86
CA HIS A 128 -4.47 18.55 -15.14
C HIS A 128 -3.29 17.58 -15.03
N ASP A 129 -3.48 16.36 -15.56
CA ASP A 129 -2.57 15.22 -15.38
C ASP A 129 -1.09 15.48 -15.74
N LEU A 130 -0.81 16.45 -16.61
CA LEU A 130 0.53 16.75 -17.15
C LEU A 130 1.49 17.37 -16.13
N LEU A 131 0.99 17.97 -15.04
CA LEU A 131 1.83 18.69 -14.06
C LEU A 131 2.10 17.89 -12.79
N LEU A 132 1.41 16.77 -12.61
CA LEU A 132 1.50 15.97 -11.40
C LEU A 132 2.68 14.97 -11.50
N PRO A 133 3.42 14.74 -10.40
CA PRO A 133 4.47 13.72 -10.36
C PRO A 133 3.87 12.32 -10.51
N PRO A 134 4.64 11.30 -10.96
CA PRO A 134 4.13 9.93 -11.16
C PRO A 134 3.82 9.19 -9.85
N LEU A 135 4.31 9.70 -8.71
CA LEU A 135 4.05 9.19 -7.38
C LEU A 135 3.60 10.37 -6.51
N LEU A 136 2.39 10.29 -5.98
CA LEU A 136 1.92 11.20 -4.93
C LEU A 136 2.32 10.60 -3.59
N VAL A 137 2.99 11.37 -2.74
CA VAL A 137 3.44 10.90 -1.43
C VAL A 137 2.83 11.75 -0.35
N GLU A 138 2.44 11.14 0.75
CA GLU A 138 1.97 11.82 1.94
C GLU A 138 3.04 12.80 2.45
N GLU A 139 2.63 14.05 2.60
CA GLU A 139 3.50 15.11 3.11
C GLU A 139 3.99 14.78 4.53
N PRO A 140 5.23 15.16 4.87
CA PRO A 140 5.72 15.10 6.25
C PRO A 140 4.81 15.88 7.19
N GLY A 141 4.29 15.18 8.20
CA GLY A 141 3.68 15.82 9.35
C GLY A 141 4.72 16.48 10.25
N PRO A 142 4.28 17.16 11.33
CA PRO A 142 5.17 17.83 12.28
C PRO A 142 6.07 16.85 13.03
N GLU A 143 5.63 15.60 13.19
CA GLU A 143 6.42 14.55 13.81
C GLU A 143 7.04 13.63 12.75
N PRO A 144 8.32 13.26 12.91
CA PRO A 144 8.95 12.28 12.04
C PRO A 144 8.21 10.95 12.14
N SER A 145 7.83 10.42 10.97
CA SER A 145 7.12 9.14 10.86
C SER A 145 7.88 8.22 9.92
N ASN A 146 8.22 7.03 10.42
CA ASN A 146 8.79 5.94 9.65
C ASN A 146 7.73 5.20 8.80
N LEU A 147 6.45 5.57 8.91
CA LEU A 147 5.38 5.18 7.98
C LEU A 147 5.02 6.34 7.04
N ARG A 148 4.94 6.07 5.75
CA ARG A 148 4.36 6.98 4.75
C ARG A 148 3.41 6.25 3.81
N PHE A 149 2.38 6.96 3.37
CA PHE A 149 1.48 6.51 2.31
C PHE A 149 1.85 7.18 0.99
N ALA A 150 1.67 6.48 -0.12
CA ALA A 150 1.83 7.04 -1.44
C ALA A 150 0.87 6.39 -2.43
N GLN A 151 0.58 7.05 -3.54
CA GLN A 151 -0.29 6.56 -4.60
C GLN A 151 0.46 6.64 -5.93
N LEU A 152 0.54 5.50 -6.63
CA LEU A 152 1.11 5.44 -7.97
C LEU A 152 0.10 5.99 -8.98
N ARG A 153 0.58 6.81 -9.91
CA ARG A 153 -0.23 7.24 -11.06
C ARG A 153 0.03 6.29 -12.24
N SER A 154 -1.05 5.88 -12.89
CA SER A 154 -1.08 4.90 -13.99
C SER A 154 -0.30 5.32 -15.25
N VAL A 155 0.11 6.59 -15.35
CA VAL A 155 0.71 7.17 -16.57
C VAL A 155 2.11 6.61 -16.86
N ARG A 156 2.85 6.14 -15.86
CA ARG A 156 4.14 5.45 -16.07
C ARG A 156 4.37 4.33 -15.06
N PRO A 157 4.70 3.10 -15.49
CA PRO A 157 5.14 2.07 -14.56
C PRO A 157 6.42 2.53 -13.84
N ILE A 158 6.41 2.44 -12.52
CA ILE A 158 7.60 2.60 -11.69
C ILE A 158 8.13 1.19 -11.40
N ASP A 159 9.34 0.92 -11.87
CA ASP A 159 10.04 -0.33 -11.57
C ASP A 159 10.57 -0.38 -10.12
N GLN A 160 11.02 -1.56 -9.71
CA GLN A 160 11.53 -1.80 -8.37
C GLN A 160 12.76 -0.94 -8.04
N GLU A 161 13.64 -0.68 -9.01
CA GLU A 161 14.85 0.13 -8.79
C GLU A 161 14.50 1.58 -8.45
N ARG A 162 13.54 2.17 -9.17
CA ARG A 162 13.04 3.51 -8.88
C ARG A 162 12.33 3.59 -7.53
N ILE A 163 11.56 2.57 -7.17
CA ILE A 163 10.92 2.49 -5.85
C ILE A 163 11.98 2.48 -4.73
N ALA A 164 13.06 1.72 -4.91
CA ALA A 164 14.16 1.67 -3.95
C ALA A 164 14.83 3.04 -3.77
N LEU A 165 15.19 3.70 -4.88
CA LEU A 165 15.78 5.05 -4.87
C LEU A 165 14.87 6.11 -4.22
N LEU A 166 13.56 6.03 -4.45
CA LEU A 166 12.59 6.96 -3.85
C LEU A 166 12.46 6.70 -2.35
N SER A 167 12.44 5.44 -1.94
CA SER A 167 12.32 5.05 -0.53
C SER A 167 13.43 5.66 0.32
N ASP A 168 14.68 5.57 -0.12
CA ASP A 168 15.81 6.16 0.61
C ASP A 168 15.67 7.67 0.77
N ARG A 169 15.23 8.38 -0.27
CA ARG A 169 15.04 9.84 -0.22
C ARG A 169 13.88 10.27 0.68
N LEU A 170 12.78 9.53 0.65
CA LEU A 170 11.56 9.84 1.42
C LEU A 170 11.78 9.76 2.94
N PHE A 171 12.70 8.88 3.37
CA PHE A 171 13.00 8.69 4.79
C PHE A 171 14.32 9.34 5.23
N ALA A 172 15.22 9.72 4.32
CA ALA A 172 16.44 10.46 4.66
C ALA A 172 16.18 11.83 5.31
N GLN A 173 15.04 12.47 5.02
CA GLN A 173 14.65 13.77 5.59
C GLN A 173 14.25 13.71 7.08
N VAL A 174 14.08 12.50 7.64
CA VAL A 174 13.71 12.29 9.04
C VAL A 174 14.93 12.37 9.98
N SER A 175 16.14 12.19 9.45
CA SER A 175 17.36 12.04 10.26
C SER A 175 18.15 13.33 10.52
N THR A 176 17.68 14.50 10.06
CA THR A 176 18.52 15.72 10.03
C THR A 176 18.22 16.79 11.08
N VAL A 177 17.36 16.55 12.08
CA VAL A 177 17.19 17.52 13.18
C VAL A 177 18.02 17.09 14.40
N THR A 178 19.33 17.30 14.32
CA THR A 178 20.16 17.48 15.51
C THR A 178 20.21 18.99 15.78
N PRO A 179 19.63 19.50 16.88
CA PRO A 179 19.76 20.92 17.21
C PRO A 179 21.25 21.26 17.43
N PRO A 180 21.72 22.44 16.97
CA PRO A 180 23.09 22.86 17.24
C PRO A 180 23.31 22.95 18.75
N PRO A 181 24.49 22.58 19.26
CA PRO A 181 24.80 22.79 20.67
C PRO A 181 24.65 24.29 20.98
N ALA A 182 23.90 24.59 22.04
CA ALA A 182 23.72 25.94 22.52
C ALA A 182 25.10 26.57 22.76
N SER A 183 25.42 27.62 22.00
CA SER A 183 26.62 28.41 22.22
C SER A 183 26.62 28.91 23.66
N GLU A 184 27.59 28.44 24.45
CA GLU A 184 27.95 29.05 25.73
C GLU A 184 28.42 30.48 25.44
N VAL A 185 27.53 31.44 25.65
CA VAL A 185 27.94 32.83 25.90
C VAL A 185 28.29 32.88 27.38
N SER A 186 29.58 32.89 27.69
CA SER A 186 30.08 33.36 28.98
C SER A 186 31.10 34.46 28.74
N SER A 187 30.82 35.58 29.42
CA SER A 187 31.51 36.86 29.41
C SER A 187 32.87 36.81 30.09
#